data_AF-A0AAD5SIS7-F1
#
_entry.id   AF-A0AAD5SIS7-F1
#
_cell.length_a   1.000
_cell.length_b   1.000
_cell.length_c   1.000
_cell.angle_alpha   90.00
_cell.angle_beta   90.00
_cell.angle_gamma   90.00
#
_symmetry.space_group_name_H-M   'P 1'
#
loop_
_entity.id
_entity.type
_entity.pdbx_description
1 polymer ?
#
loop_
_entity_poly.entity_id
_entity_poly.type
_entity_poly.pdbx_seq_one_letter_code
_entity_poly.pdbx_strand_id
1 'polypeptide(L)'
;MAPPTATETLVSTTADAVSSLKLTPDRRLKNSGALDKYPHSTVTPAIGTEFAPGIQLVDLLKAENSDDLIRDLALLVSQRGVVFFRNQDINIDQQKELGQKLGVLSGKPATSGLHVHPLTPAFSELGDEISVITSEGRAEYEATGSGTKLASQGWHAE
;
A
#
# COMPACT_ATOMS: atom_id res chain seq x y z
N MET A 1 -1.47 44.69 57.45
CA MET A 1 -2.60 43.74 57.33
C MET A 1 -3.40 44.17 56.10
N ALA A 2 -3.18 43.50 54.96
CA ALA A 2 -3.83 43.80 53.68
C ALA A 2 -4.76 42.62 53.30
N PRO A 3 -5.90 42.86 52.62
CA PRO A 3 -6.92 41.83 52.40
C PRO A 3 -6.54 40.85 51.27
N PRO A 4 -7.05 39.60 51.28
CA PRO A 4 -6.79 38.63 50.22
C PRO A 4 -7.61 38.93 48.96
N THR A 5 -6.92 39.07 47.83
CA THR A 5 -7.50 39.21 46.49
C THR A 5 -8.13 37.89 46.05
N ALA A 6 -9.45 37.86 45.84
CA ALA A 6 -10.15 36.74 45.26
C ALA A 6 -9.86 36.65 43.75
N THR A 7 -9.44 35.47 43.28
CA THR A 7 -9.28 35.16 41.86
C THR A 7 -10.57 34.49 41.38
N GLU A 8 -11.37 35.19 40.59
CA GLU A 8 -12.51 34.60 39.89
C GLU A 8 -12.02 33.88 38.63
N THR A 9 -12.35 32.60 38.51
CA THR A 9 -12.04 31.79 37.33
C THR A 9 -13.17 31.93 36.32
N LEU A 10 -12.93 32.64 35.22
CA LEU A 10 -13.85 32.74 34.09
C LEU A 10 -13.86 31.41 33.32
N VAL A 11 -14.81 30.54 33.62
CA VAL A 11 -15.18 29.41 32.76
C VAL A 11 -16.17 29.93 31.73
N SER A 12 -15.72 30.15 30.49
CA SER A 12 -16.65 30.45 29.40
C SER A 12 -16.09 30.08 28.03
N THR A 13 -16.81 29.15 27.38
CA THR A 13 -16.99 29.03 25.92
C THR A 13 -15.82 28.51 25.08
N THR A 14 -15.43 27.24 25.27
CA THR A 14 -14.70 26.47 24.24
C THR A 14 -15.54 25.35 23.60
N ALA A 15 -16.75 25.09 24.13
CA ALA A 15 -17.62 24.01 23.64
C ALA A 15 -18.34 24.35 22.31
N ASP A 16 -18.68 25.62 22.07
CA ASP A 16 -19.37 26.00 20.82
C ASP A 16 -18.44 26.13 19.62
N ALA A 17 -17.15 26.41 19.85
CA ALA A 17 -16.16 26.53 18.78
C ALA A 17 -15.82 25.17 18.13
N VAL A 18 -15.87 24.07 18.89
CA VAL A 18 -15.64 22.71 18.36
C VAL A 18 -16.81 22.17 17.54
N SER A 19 -18.03 22.68 17.73
CA SER A 19 -19.22 22.25 16.98
C SER A 19 -19.26 22.76 15.52
N SER A 20 -18.50 23.81 15.19
CA SER A 20 -18.50 24.42 13.85
C SER A 20 -17.39 23.93 12.91
N LEU A 21 -16.47 23.10 13.42
CA LEU A 21 -15.55 22.34 12.59
C LEU A 21 -16.33 21.20 11.93
N LYS A 22 -16.90 21.49 10.76
CA LYS A 22 -17.39 20.46 9.84
C LYS A 22 -16.19 19.59 9.46
N LEU A 23 -15.98 18.51 10.21
CA LEU A 23 -15.11 17.41 9.81
C LEU A 23 -15.56 17.02 8.41
N THR A 24 -14.67 17.16 7.44
CA THR A 24 -14.88 16.59 6.10
C THR A 24 -15.39 15.16 6.29
N PRO A 25 -16.47 14.75 5.59
CA PRO A 25 -17.04 13.43 5.77
C PRO A 25 -15.91 12.42 5.67
N ASP A 26 -15.86 11.56 6.67
CA ASP A 26 -14.81 10.60 6.88
C ASP A 26 -14.69 9.69 5.66
N ARG A 27 -13.82 10.05 4.70
CA ARG A 27 -13.58 9.29 3.46
C ARG A 27 -12.69 8.09 3.74
N ARG A 28 -12.84 7.49 4.93
CA ARG A 28 -12.24 6.21 5.29
C ARG A 28 -13.05 5.11 4.62
N LEU A 29 -12.36 4.23 3.91
CA LEU A 29 -12.97 3.04 3.34
C LEU A 29 -13.50 2.18 4.48
N LYS A 30 -14.74 1.70 4.32
CA LYS A 30 -15.38 0.81 5.29
C LYS A 30 -15.18 -0.64 4.85
N ASN A 31 -14.90 -1.50 5.82
CA ASN A 31 -14.82 -2.94 5.59
C ASN A 31 -16.23 -3.46 5.22
N SER A 32 -16.34 -4.20 4.13
CA SER A 32 -17.60 -4.84 3.73
C SER A 32 -17.83 -6.17 4.46
N GLY A 33 -16.76 -6.74 5.05
CA GLY A 33 -16.79 -8.03 5.74
C GLY A 33 -16.78 -9.22 4.77
N ALA A 34 -16.49 -9.00 3.49
CA ALA A 34 -16.46 -10.04 2.48
C ALA A 34 -15.32 -11.05 2.74
N LEU A 35 -14.21 -10.57 3.31
CA LEU A 35 -13.03 -11.37 3.65
C LEU A 35 -13.15 -12.15 4.96
N ASP A 36 -14.08 -11.80 5.84
CA ASP A 36 -14.24 -12.43 7.16
C ASP A 36 -14.66 -13.90 7.07
N LYS A 37 -15.20 -14.31 5.91
CA LYS A 37 -15.56 -15.70 5.60
C LYS A 37 -14.34 -16.61 5.45
N TYR A 38 -13.17 -16.05 5.15
CA TYR A 38 -11.97 -16.82 4.92
C TYR A 38 -11.19 -17.00 6.23
N PRO A 39 -10.84 -18.24 6.59
CA PRO A 39 -10.06 -18.49 7.79
C PRO A 39 -8.69 -17.83 7.67
N HIS A 40 -8.37 -16.99 8.65
CA HIS A 40 -7.09 -16.29 8.76
C HIS A 40 -6.63 -16.21 10.21
N SER A 41 -5.33 -16.07 10.43
CA SER A 41 -4.72 -15.95 11.74
C SER A 41 -3.78 -14.76 11.82
N THR A 42 -3.60 -14.27 13.03
CA THR A 42 -2.66 -13.18 13.33
C THR A 42 -1.26 -13.76 13.48
N VAL A 43 -0.31 -13.33 12.64
CA VAL A 43 1.08 -13.81 12.69
C VAL A 43 1.82 -13.20 13.88
N THR A 44 1.72 -11.88 14.05
CA THR A 44 2.23 -11.19 15.23
C THR A 44 1.18 -10.24 15.79
N PRO A 45 1.22 -9.91 17.10
CA PRO A 45 0.24 -9.00 17.69
C PRO A 45 0.14 -7.65 16.97
N ALA A 46 1.27 -7.09 16.53
CA ALA A 46 1.35 -5.76 15.93
C ALA A 46 1.05 -5.74 14.43
N ILE A 47 1.60 -6.71 13.66
CA ILE A 47 1.50 -6.74 12.21
C ILE A 47 1.30 -8.17 11.68
N GLY A 48 0.83 -8.29 10.45
CA GLY A 48 0.81 -9.57 9.75
C GLY A 48 -0.45 -10.38 9.98
N THR A 49 -1.14 -10.70 8.90
CA THR A 49 -2.26 -11.65 8.88
C THR A 49 -1.97 -12.73 7.85
N GLU A 50 -2.13 -13.99 8.22
CA GLU A 50 -1.92 -15.14 7.34
C GLU A 50 -3.26 -15.81 7.04
N PHE A 51 -3.58 -15.97 5.77
CA PHE A 51 -4.75 -16.73 5.34
C PHE A 51 -4.45 -18.23 5.34
N ALA A 52 -5.46 -19.04 5.64
CA ALA A 52 -5.29 -20.49 5.69
C ALA A 52 -4.80 -21.05 4.35
N PRO A 53 -4.04 -22.16 4.37
CA PRO A 53 -3.61 -22.84 3.16
C PRO A 53 -4.81 -23.22 2.27
N GLY A 54 -4.67 -23.04 0.95
CA GLY A 54 -5.68 -23.40 -0.04
C GLY A 54 -6.51 -22.22 -0.58
N ILE A 55 -6.44 -21.03 0.04
CA ILE A 55 -7.07 -19.83 -0.50
C ILE A 55 -6.21 -19.27 -1.63
N GLN A 56 -6.74 -19.21 -2.85
CA GLN A 56 -6.04 -18.66 -4.01
C GLN A 56 -6.50 -17.23 -4.32
N LEU A 57 -5.54 -16.33 -4.53
CA LEU A 57 -5.80 -14.95 -4.95
C LEU A 57 -6.54 -14.87 -6.29
N VAL A 58 -6.29 -15.84 -7.19
CA VAL A 58 -6.97 -15.95 -8.48
C VAL A 58 -8.48 -16.16 -8.31
N ASP A 59 -8.89 -16.91 -7.29
CA ASP A 59 -10.31 -17.14 -7.01
C ASP A 59 -10.97 -15.86 -6.48
N LEU A 60 -10.26 -15.09 -5.64
CA LEU A 60 -10.73 -13.78 -5.17
C LEU A 60 -10.87 -12.78 -6.32
N LEU A 61 -9.99 -12.83 -7.32
CA LEU A 61 -10.05 -11.97 -8.51
C LEU A 61 -11.21 -12.33 -9.44
N LYS A 62 -11.57 -13.61 -9.53
CA LYS A 62 -12.63 -14.13 -10.42
C LYS A 62 -14.01 -14.22 -9.78
N ALA A 63 -14.11 -14.07 -8.46
CA ALA A 63 -15.37 -14.11 -7.75
C ALA A 63 -16.32 -12.99 -8.22
N GLU A 64 -17.63 -13.22 -8.15
CA GLU A 64 -18.65 -12.23 -8.53
C GLU A 64 -18.55 -10.93 -7.70
N ASN A 65 -18.10 -11.05 -6.45
CA ASN A 65 -17.86 -9.93 -5.53
C ASN A 65 -16.37 -9.56 -5.42
N SER A 66 -15.61 -9.71 -6.51
CA SER A 66 -14.16 -9.47 -6.53
C SER A 66 -13.78 -8.09 -5.98
N ASP A 67 -14.51 -7.05 -6.37
CA ASP A 67 -14.15 -5.67 -6.02
C ASP A 67 -14.30 -5.41 -4.52
N ASP A 68 -15.28 -6.04 -3.87
CA ASP A 68 -15.46 -5.94 -2.42
C ASP A 68 -14.39 -6.74 -1.68
N LEU A 69 -14.06 -7.95 -2.16
CA LEU A 69 -13.00 -8.78 -1.61
C LEU A 69 -11.62 -8.10 -1.70
N ILE A 70 -11.29 -7.54 -2.86
CA ILE A 70 -9.99 -6.86 -3.06
C ILE A 70 -9.94 -5.52 -2.32
N ARG A 71 -11.07 -4.81 -2.20
CA ARG A 71 -11.14 -3.59 -1.38
C ARG A 71 -10.90 -3.91 0.10
N ASP A 72 -11.56 -4.93 0.62
CA ASP A 72 -11.36 -5.38 1.99
C ASP A 72 -9.93 -5.89 2.19
N LEU A 73 -9.32 -6.51 1.17
CA LEU A 73 -7.93 -6.96 1.22
C LEU A 73 -6.98 -5.76 1.36
N ALA A 74 -7.17 -4.72 0.53
CA ALA A 74 -6.39 -3.50 0.60
C ALA A 74 -6.54 -2.81 1.96
N LEU A 75 -7.75 -2.80 2.52
CA LEU A 75 -8.02 -2.25 3.85
C LEU A 75 -7.32 -3.06 4.95
N LEU A 76 -7.36 -4.39 4.87
CA LEU A 76 -6.70 -5.29 5.82
C LEU A 76 -5.17 -5.10 5.76
N VAL A 77 -4.59 -4.99 4.56
CA VAL A 77 -3.17 -4.66 4.37
C VAL A 77 -2.85 -3.30 5.00
N SER A 78 -3.69 -2.29 4.80
CA SER A 78 -3.48 -0.96 5.40
C SER A 78 -3.54 -0.98 6.94
N GLN A 79 -4.33 -1.88 7.53
CA GLN A 79 -4.48 -1.99 8.99
C GLN A 79 -3.39 -2.85 9.64
N ARG A 80 -3.00 -3.96 8.98
CA ARG A 80 -2.10 -4.98 9.53
C ARG A 80 -0.68 -4.90 8.97
N GLY A 81 -0.44 -4.04 7.98
CA GLY A 81 0.84 -3.83 7.30
C GLY A 81 1.18 -4.89 6.25
N VAL A 82 1.07 -6.17 6.59
CA VAL A 82 1.41 -7.28 5.70
C VAL A 82 0.39 -8.42 5.78
N VAL A 83 0.17 -9.09 4.65
CA VAL A 83 -0.74 -10.21 4.53
C VAL A 83 -0.06 -11.34 3.77
N PHE A 84 -0.22 -12.57 4.25
CA PHE A 84 0.41 -13.75 3.67
C PHE A 84 -0.64 -14.69 3.08
N PHE A 85 -0.39 -15.12 1.84
CA PHE A 85 -1.10 -16.21 1.18
C PHE A 85 -0.07 -17.26 0.78
N ARG A 86 -0.23 -18.49 1.26
CA ARG A 86 0.71 -19.59 1.00
C ARG A 86 0.33 -20.32 -0.28
N ASN A 87 1.34 -20.84 -0.98
CA ASN A 87 1.18 -21.73 -2.14
C ASN A 87 0.23 -21.16 -3.20
N GLN A 88 0.57 -19.98 -3.75
CA GLN A 88 -0.24 -19.29 -4.73
C GLN A 88 0.14 -19.72 -6.15
N ASP A 89 -0.86 -20.10 -6.94
CA ASP A 89 -0.75 -20.29 -8.38
C ASP A 89 -1.35 -19.09 -9.10
N ILE A 90 -0.53 -18.05 -9.29
CA ILE A 90 -0.92 -16.79 -9.92
C ILE A 90 0.02 -16.49 -11.09
N ASN A 91 -0.55 -16.17 -12.24
CA ASN A 91 0.22 -15.76 -13.39
C ASN A 91 0.60 -14.27 -13.33
N ILE A 92 1.51 -13.86 -14.21
CA ILE A 92 2.02 -12.50 -14.26
C ILE A 92 0.91 -11.47 -14.51
N ASP A 93 0.01 -11.74 -15.46
CA ASP A 93 -1.08 -10.82 -15.81
C ASP A 93 -2.07 -10.62 -14.66
N GLN A 94 -2.40 -11.69 -13.94
CA GLN A 94 -3.25 -11.68 -12.75
C GLN A 94 -2.58 -10.93 -11.60
N GLN A 95 -1.25 -11.05 -11.47
CA GLN A 95 -0.51 -10.27 -10.47
C GLN A 95 -0.55 -8.77 -10.78
N LYS A 96 -0.41 -8.38 -12.07
CA LYS A 96 -0.59 -6.98 -12.51
C LYS A 96 -2.02 -6.51 -12.23
N GLU A 97 -3.01 -7.32 -12.57
CA GLU A 97 -4.43 -7.03 -12.33
C GLU A 97 -4.71 -6.81 -10.84
N LEU A 98 -4.22 -7.72 -9.99
CA LEU A 98 -4.35 -7.63 -8.53
C LEU A 98 -3.72 -6.34 -7.99
N GLY A 99 -2.48 -6.06 -8.37
CA GLY A 99 -1.77 -4.85 -7.93
C GLY A 99 -2.50 -3.57 -8.35
N GLN A 100 -3.03 -3.54 -9.57
CA GLN A 100 -3.78 -2.40 -10.06
C GLN A 100 -5.14 -2.24 -9.35
N LYS A 101 -5.90 -3.34 -9.17
CA LYS A 101 -7.19 -3.33 -8.47
C LYS A 101 -7.02 -2.89 -7.01
N LEU A 102 -6.01 -3.39 -6.30
CA LEU A 102 -5.70 -2.97 -4.92
C LEU A 102 -5.51 -1.45 -4.80
N GLY A 103 -4.79 -0.84 -5.75
CA GLY A 103 -4.59 0.61 -5.78
C GLY A 103 -5.87 1.38 -6.10
N VAL A 104 -6.57 1.00 -7.17
CA VAL A 104 -7.80 1.70 -7.62
C VAL A 104 -8.89 1.65 -6.55
N LEU A 105 -9.12 0.48 -5.95
CA LEU A 105 -10.16 0.28 -4.94
C LEU A 105 -9.82 0.91 -3.59
N SER A 106 -8.53 1.19 -3.33
CA SER A 106 -8.08 1.95 -2.16
C SER A 106 -8.05 3.47 -2.36
N GLY A 107 -8.40 3.96 -3.56
CA GLY A 107 -8.52 5.39 -3.86
C GLY A 107 -7.28 6.03 -4.51
N LYS A 108 -6.39 5.24 -5.10
CA LYS A 108 -5.28 5.73 -5.93
C LYS A 108 -5.80 6.63 -7.06
N PRO A 109 -5.18 7.80 -7.34
CA PRO A 109 -5.54 8.63 -8.48
C PRO A 109 -5.42 7.88 -9.81
N ALA A 110 -6.32 8.16 -10.76
CA ALA A 110 -6.32 7.50 -12.07
C ALA A 110 -5.04 7.71 -12.89
N THR A 111 -4.29 8.77 -12.61
CA THR A 111 -3.00 9.07 -13.25
C THR A 111 -1.85 8.21 -12.74
N SER A 112 -2.02 7.50 -11.63
CA SER A 112 -0.98 6.66 -11.02
C SER A 112 -1.20 5.20 -11.43
N GLY A 113 -0.35 4.70 -12.32
CA GLY A 113 -0.34 3.31 -12.79
C GLY A 113 0.39 2.35 -11.85
N LEU A 114 0.79 1.20 -12.37
CA LEU A 114 1.83 0.38 -11.74
C LEU A 114 3.19 1.07 -11.91
N HIS A 115 4.12 0.79 -11.01
CA HIS A 115 5.46 1.37 -11.09
C HIS A 115 6.22 0.78 -12.29
N VAL A 116 6.82 1.66 -13.10
CA VAL A 116 7.73 1.30 -14.19
C VAL A 116 9.15 1.62 -13.72
N HIS A 117 10.00 0.60 -13.64
CA HIS A 117 11.37 0.80 -13.21
C HIS A 117 12.17 1.52 -14.32
N PRO A 118 13.01 2.54 -14.01
CA PRO A 118 13.73 3.31 -15.04
C PRO A 118 14.67 2.49 -15.94
N LEU A 119 15.09 1.31 -15.45
CA LEU A 119 15.94 0.37 -16.19
C LEU A 119 15.15 -0.71 -16.94
N THR A 120 13.82 -0.67 -16.93
CA THR A 120 13.04 -1.61 -17.74
C THR A 120 13.22 -1.27 -19.22
N PRO A 121 13.65 -2.23 -20.06
CA PRO A 121 13.78 -1.98 -21.49
C PRO A 121 12.41 -1.79 -22.15
N ALA A 122 12.29 -0.81 -23.05
CA ALA A 122 11.04 -0.46 -23.74
C ALA A 122 10.46 -1.57 -24.66
N PHE A 123 11.15 -2.69 -24.80
CA PHE A 123 10.73 -3.87 -25.57
C PHE A 123 10.72 -5.15 -24.72
N SER A 124 10.54 -5.02 -23.40
CA SER A 124 10.35 -6.16 -22.52
C SER A 124 9.13 -6.98 -22.99
N GLU A 125 9.29 -8.27 -23.22
CA GLU A 125 8.19 -9.17 -23.63
C GLU A 125 7.05 -9.23 -22.61
N LEU A 126 7.33 -8.85 -21.36
CA LEU A 126 6.38 -8.82 -20.24
C LEU A 126 5.78 -7.43 -19.98
N GLY A 127 6.14 -6.43 -20.80
CA GLY A 127 5.72 -5.04 -20.69
C GLY A 127 6.57 -4.19 -19.75
N ASP A 128 6.25 -2.90 -19.69
CA ASP A 128 7.06 -1.88 -19.00
C ASP A 128 6.98 -1.97 -17.47
N GLU A 129 5.90 -2.53 -16.95
CA GLU A 129 5.66 -2.64 -15.50
C GLU A 129 6.43 -3.80 -14.86
N ILE A 130 7.14 -4.61 -15.65
CA ILE A 130 7.84 -5.80 -15.20
C ILE A 130 9.33 -5.68 -15.47
N SER A 131 10.11 -5.62 -14.39
CA SER A 131 11.56 -5.72 -14.46
C SER A 131 11.99 -7.17 -14.28
N VAL A 132 12.56 -7.74 -15.34
CA VAL A 132 13.14 -9.08 -15.32
C VAL A 132 14.57 -9.00 -14.80
N ILE A 133 14.81 -9.55 -13.61
CA ILE A 133 16.15 -9.56 -12.99
C ILE A 133 16.80 -10.92 -13.29
N THR A 134 17.73 -10.94 -14.24
CA THR A 134 18.57 -12.11 -14.55
C THR A 134 20.03 -11.78 -14.31
N SER A 135 20.83 -12.80 -13.98
CA SER A 135 22.29 -12.65 -13.86
C SER A 135 22.93 -12.22 -15.18
N GLU A 136 22.41 -12.72 -16.30
CA GLU A 136 22.86 -12.38 -17.66
C GLU A 136 22.55 -10.91 -17.98
N GLY A 137 21.32 -10.46 -17.74
CA GLY A 137 20.94 -9.05 -17.93
C GLY A 137 21.71 -8.09 -17.05
N ARG A 138 22.08 -8.51 -15.82
CA ARG A 138 22.97 -7.74 -14.95
C ARG A 138 24.37 -7.60 -15.55
N ALA A 139 24.95 -8.69 -16.04
CA ALA A 139 26.29 -8.67 -16.65
C ALA A 139 26.31 -7.79 -17.90
N GLU A 140 25.25 -7.82 -18.71
CA GLU A 140 25.09 -6.96 -19.88
C GLU A 140 24.98 -5.47 -19.49
N TYR A 141 24.20 -5.14 -18.46
CA TYR A 141 24.14 -3.78 -17.92
C TYR A 141 25.50 -3.31 -17.38
N GLU A 142 26.20 -4.16 -16.63
CA GLU A 142 27.55 -3.87 -16.12
C GLU A 142 28.57 -3.71 -17.26
N ALA A 143 28.41 -4.42 -18.38
CA ALA A 143 29.25 -4.29 -19.57
C ALA A 143 28.95 -3.01 -20.37
N THR A 144 27.69 -2.58 -20.42
CA THR A 144 27.24 -1.38 -21.14
C THR A 144 27.49 -0.11 -20.32
N GLY A 145 27.58 -0.25 -18.99
CA GLY A 145 27.93 0.80 -18.04
C GLY A 145 29.38 1.25 -18.16
N SER A 146 29.70 1.97 -19.24
CA SER A 146 30.99 2.63 -19.46
C SER A 146 31.13 3.88 -18.58
N GLY A 147 30.98 3.73 -17.27
CA GLY A 147 31.31 4.73 -16.25
C GLY A 147 32.57 4.29 -15.51
N THR A 148 33.53 5.20 -15.32
CA THR A 148 34.72 4.92 -14.49
C THR A 148 34.28 4.48 -13.09
N LYS A 149 34.80 3.34 -12.59
CA LYS A 149 34.55 2.79 -11.24
C LYS A 149 35.11 3.66 -10.09
N LEU A 150 35.14 4.98 -10.24
CA LEU A 150 35.61 5.87 -9.21
C LEU A 150 34.44 6.14 -8.26
N ALA A 151 34.61 5.76 -7.00
CA ALA A 151 33.63 5.99 -5.94
C ALA A 151 33.34 7.48 -5.66
N SER A 152 34.10 8.39 -6.28
CA SER A 152 33.96 9.85 -6.18
C SER A 152 33.00 10.46 -7.22
N GLN A 153 32.53 9.72 -8.24
CA GLN A 153 31.52 10.24 -9.15
C GLN A 153 30.18 10.41 -8.40
N GLY A 154 29.59 11.61 -8.48
CA GLY A 154 28.35 11.99 -7.78
C GLY A 154 28.57 12.68 -6.42
N TRP A 155 29.81 12.78 -5.95
CA TRP A 155 30.18 13.60 -4.79
C TRP A 155 30.53 15.00 -5.28
N HIS A 156 29.56 15.90 -5.29
CA HIS A 156 29.82 17.32 -5.47
C HIS A 156 30.16 17.93 -4.10
N ALA A 157 31.41 18.35 -3.92
CA ALA A 157 31.73 19.44 -3.01
C ALA A 157 31.72 20.71 -3.85
N GLU A 158 30.82 21.62 -3.51
CA GLU A 158 30.81 23.00 -4.02
C GLU A 158 32.14 23.71 -3.70
#